data_AF-A0A7C5EC54-F1
#
_entry.id   AF-A0A7C5EC54-F1
#
_cell.length_a   1.000
_cell.length_b   1.000
_cell.length_c   1.000
_cell.angle_alpha   90.00
_cell.angle_beta   90.00
_cell.angle_gamma   90.00
#
_symmetry.space_group_name_H-M   'P 1'
#
loop_
_entity.id
_entity.type
_entity.pdbx_description
1 polymer ?
#
loop_
_entity_poly.entity_id
_entity_poly.type
_entity_poly.pdbx_seq_one_letter_code
_entity_poly.pdbx_strand_id
1 'polypeptide(L)'
;MPPKSAPKKSKPRRRKFVSPKLLLIWLTILILEGSGVAAVSAYWIFTPGQEAAPAAAQLAPTHFQLPEATPASAPTATATQAVIYLPTPTKTPTPLPPTLTPTAVATQPPPVASAPQPTDTPAPPQIQHVIIISIDGLRPDALFAAEAPYLDTLIAQGAYSPNAQTVSLSITLPSHASMLSGMLPEKHGIVWGMPYIGWPGMNGPTLFSVAHEAGLTTAMVFGKEKMNYLVLPNSVDQRFGADMHDADIKDHALEIIQAGLPHVLFLHFPDTDRVGHASGWMSPNQLQAIAFVDNLIGEILATLESGGYLNTTLLIVTADHGGHGFNHGDNSPEDRTIPWLAVGPNVPVGVTLTRPINTYDTAATTLQALKLPIPSNWDGKPVMEIFK
;
A
#
# COMPACT_ATOMS: atom_id res chain seq x y z
N MET A 1 18.35 65.40 -56.80
CA MET A 1 19.33 64.44 -56.24
C MET A 1 18.78 63.91 -54.93
N PRO A 2 18.29 62.66 -54.86
CA PRO A 2 17.81 62.10 -53.60
C PRO A 2 18.99 61.74 -52.67
N PRO A 3 18.82 61.86 -51.34
CA PRO A 3 19.91 61.72 -50.38
C PRO A 3 20.28 60.25 -50.14
N LYS A 4 21.59 60.00 -50.01
CA LYS A 4 22.18 58.70 -49.68
C LYS A 4 21.70 58.21 -48.30
N SER A 5 21.12 57.02 -48.26
CA SER A 5 20.69 56.32 -47.04
C SER A 5 21.89 55.86 -46.20
N ALA A 6 21.86 56.17 -44.90
CA ALA A 6 22.83 55.74 -43.90
C ALA A 6 22.82 54.20 -43.67
N PRO A 7 23.95 53.59 -43.26
CA PRO A 7 24.04 52.15 -43.05
C PRO A 7 23.33 51.71 -41.75
N LYS A 8 22.53 50.62 -41.84
CA LYS A 8 21.86 49.97 -40.70
C LYS A 8 22.90 49.37 -39.73
N LYS A 9 22.89 49.81 -38.47
CA LYS A 9 23.64 49.17 -37.37
C LYS A 9 23.05 47.78 -37.07
N SER A 10 23.86 46.73 -37.17
CA SER A 10 23.52 45.36 -36.78
C SER A 10 23.45 45.24 -35.25
N LYS A 11 22.35 44.70 -34.71
CA LYS A 11 22.22 44.34 -33.28
C LYS A 11 23.23 43.22 -32.93
N PRO A 12 23.85 43.23 -31.73
CA PRO A 12 24.77 42.17 -31.33
C PRO A 12 23.99 40.87 -31.05
N ARG A 13 24.45 39.75 -31.65
CA ARG A 13 23.96 38.39 -31.33
C ARG A 13 24.33 38.07 -29.87
N ARG A 14 23.33 37.81 -29.02
CA ARG A 14 23.55 37.22 -27.68
C ARG A 14 24.20 35.84 -27.85
N ARG A 15 25.45 35.68 -27.38
CA ARG A 15 26.07 34.35 -27.19
C ARG A 15 25.29 33.63 -26.09
N LYS A 16 24.70 32.47 -26.39
CA LYS A 16 24.17 31.56 -25.38
C LYS A 16 25.38 31.03 -24.58
N PHE A 17 25.46 31.37 -23.30
CA PHE A 17 26.32 30.66 -22.36
C PHE A 17 25.68 29.29 -22.11
N VAL A 18 26.36 28.23 -22.53
CA VAL A 18 26.04 26.86 -22.12
C VAL A 18 26.86 26.61 -20.86
N SER A 19 26.21 26.40 -19.72
CA SER A 19 26.89 25.98 -18.50
C SER A 19 27.47 24.57 -18.72
N PRO A 20 28.75 24.30 -18.39
CA PRO A 20 29.28 22.95 -18.49
C PRO A 20 28.56 22.06 -17.48
N LYS A 21 27.95 20.96 -17.95
CA LYS A 21 27.39 19.92 -17.08
C LYS A 21 28.56 19.16 -16.45
N LEU A 22 28.69 19.21 -15.13
CA LEU A 22 29.56 18.29 -14.39
C LEU A 22 28.93 16.90 -14.42
N LEU A 23 29.73 15.89 -14.77
CA LEU A 23 29.35 14.48 -14.64
C LEU A 23 30.13 13.91 -13.45
N LEU A 24 29.39 13.47 -12.42
CA LEU A 24 29.94 12.75 -11.29
C LEU A 24 29.62 11.27 -11.47
N ILE A 25 30.65 10.42 -11.54
CA ILE A 25 30.49 8.97 -11.60
C ILE A 25 30.87 8.41 -10.23
N TRP A 26 29.97 7.63 -9.65
CA TRP A 26 30.16 6.95 -8.37
C TRP A 26 30.21 5.44 -8.62
N LEU A 27 31.26 4.81 -8.08
CA LEU A 27 31.40 3.36 -8.10
C LEU A 27 31.82 2.92 -6.69
N THR A 28 31.01 2.03 -6.10
CA THR A 28 31.36 1.33 -4.87
C THR A 28 31.56 -0.14 -5.20
N ILE A 29 32.73 -0.66 -4.85
CA ILE A 29 33.05 -2.07 -5.00
C ILE A 29 33.05 -2.68 -3.61
N LEU A 30 32.20 -3.69 -3.42
CA LEU A 30 32.20 -4.53 -2.22
C LEU A 30 33.18 -5.67 -2.46
N ILE A 31 34.22 -5.74 -1.63
CA ILE A 31 35.22 -6.81 -1.68
C ILE A 31 34.92 -7.75 -0.51
N LEU A 32 34.65 -9.02 -0.83
CA LEU A 32 34.50 -10.09 0.15
C LEU A 32 35.89 -10.64 0.49
N GLU A 33 36.39 -10.32 1.68
CA GLU A 33 37.61 -10.92 2.22
C GLU A 33 37.25 -11.75 3.46
N GLY A 34 37.22 -13.08 3.30
CA GLY A 34 36.89 -14.00 4.39
C GLY A 34 35.48 -13.80 4.95
N SER A 35 35.34 -13.73 6.28
CA SER A 35 34.07 -13.59 7.00
C SER A 35 33.59 -12.14 7.20
N GLY A 36 34.13 -11.17 6.45
CA GLY A 36 33.73 -9.76 6.50
C GLY A 36 33.60 -9.10 5.12
N VAL A 37 32.87 -7.99 5.06
CA VAL A 37 32.68 -7.18 3.85
C VAL A 37 33.44 -5.87 4.01
N ALA A 38 34.31 -5.54 3.05
CA ALA A 38 34.95 -4.23 2.95
C ALA A 38 34.34 -3.43 1.78
N ALA A 39 34.00 -2.17 2.01
CA ALA A 39 33.52 -1.27 0.97
C ALA A 39 34.63 -0.27 0.59
N VAL A 40 34.97 -0.21 -0.69
CA VAL A 40 35.88 0.80 -1.24
C VAL A 40 35.10 1.65 -2.23
N SER A 41 35.03 2.95 -1.98
CA SER A 41 34.37 3.91 -2.87
C SER A 41 35.39 4.82 -3.53
N ALA A 42 35.24 5.04 -4.84
CA ALA A 42 36.02 6.01 -5.61
C ALA A 42 35.11 7.02 -6.30
N TYR A 43 35.58 8.26 -6.43
CA TYR A 43 34.85 9.35 -7.07
C TYR A 43 35.72 9.97 -8.18
N TRP A 44 35.10 10.27 -9.32
CA TRP A 44 35.75 10.94 -10.44
C TRP A 44 34.94 12.18 -10.82
N ILE A 45 35.62 13.32 -10.88
CA ILE A 45 35.04 14.60 -11.31
C ILE A 45 35.59 14.92 -12.69
N PHE A 46 34.75 14.84 -13.71
CA PHE A 46 35.14 15.21 -15.07
C PHE A 46 34.80 16.68 -15.37
N THR A 47 35.82 17.44 -15.73
CA THR A 47 35.66 18.75 -16.39
C THR A 47 36.01 18.60 -17.88
N PRO A 48 35.16 19.07 -18.82
CA PRO A 48 35.46 18.92 -20.25
C PRO A 48 36.74 19.67 -20.63
N GLY A 49 37.76 18.94 -21.11
CA GLY A 49 39.01 19.51 -21.63
C GLY A 49 40.29 19.22 -20.83
N GLN A 50 40.25 18.38 -19.80
CA GLN A 50 41.43 17.91 -19.07
C GLN A 50 41.48 16.37 -19.09
N GLU A 51 42.63 15.78 -19.41
CA GLU A 51 42.86 14.33 -19.23
C GLU A 51 42.80 14.00 -17.73
N ALA A 52 42.10 12.92 -17.39
CA ALA A 52 41.88 12.52 -16.01
C ALA A 52 43.15 11.88 -15.42
N ALA A 53 43.67 12.47 -14.33
CA ALA A 53 44.68 11.84 -13.49
C ALA A 53 44.01 11.32 -12.19
N PRO A 54 44.29 10.08 -11.74
CA PRO A 54 43.68 9.53 -10.55
C PRO A 54 44.26 10.20 -9.29
N ALA A 55 43.41 10.89 -8.52
CA ALA A 55 43.75 11.32 -7.17
C ALA A 55 43.46 10.16 -6.20
N ALA A 56 44.50 9.45 -5.78
CA ALA A 56 44.39 8.43 -4.75
C ALA A 56 44.24 9.11 -3.38
N ALA A 57 43.04 9.06 -2.79
CA ALA A 57 42.85 9.34 -1.38
C ALA A 57 43.17 8.06 -0.58
N GLN A 58 44.26 8.06 0.20
CA GLN A 58 44.52 7.01 1.18
C GLN A 58 43.48 7.10 2.30
N LEU A 59 42.54 6.16 2.32
CA LEU A 59 41.65 5.92 3.44
C LEU A 59 42.16 4.70 4.19
N ALA A 60 42.50 4.87 5.47
CA ALA A 60 42.88 3.77 6.35
C ALA A 60 41.64 2.89 6.65
N PRO A 61 41.76 1.56 6.67
CA PRO A 61 40.62 0.68 6.93
C PRO A 61 40.20 0.79 8.40
N THR A 62 38.97 1.22 8.65
CA THR A 62 38.29 1.02 9.93
C THR A 62 37.77 -0.41 9.99
N HIS A 63 38.43 -1.27 10.76
CA HIS A 63 37.95 -2.61 11.05
C HIS A 63 36.77 -2.55 12.04
N PHE A 64 35.59 -2.99 11.61
CA PHE A 64 34.45 -3.22 12.48
C PHE A 64 34.39 -4.71 12.82
N GLN A 65 34.44 -5.04 14.11
CA GLN A 65 34.40 -6.41 14.59
C GLN A 65 33.00 -6.71 15.13
N LEU A 66 32.29 -7.65 14.51
CA LEU A 66 30.98 -8.09 14.98
C LEU A 66 31.14 -8.90 16.29
N PRO A 67 30.28 -8.71 17.31
CA PRO A 67 30.33 -9.51 18.52
C PRO A 67 29.90 -10.96 18.24
N GLU A 68 30.60 -11.91 18.86
CA GLU A 68 30.29 -13.34 18.81
C GLU A 68 28.89 -13.64 19.40
N ALA A 69 28.12 -14.46 18.70
CA ALA A 69 26.84 -14.96 19.17
C ALA A 69 27.03 -16.06 20.21
N THR A 70 26.64 -15.81 21.46
CA THR A 70 26.41 -16.86 22.47
C THR A 70 25.07 -17.56 22.22
N PRO A 71 25.00 -18.90 22.27
CA PRO A 71 23.74 -19.62 22.08
C PRO A 71 22.85 -19.49 23.31
N ALA A 72 21.71 -18.80 23.19
CA ALA A 72 20.66 -18.77 24.20
C ALA A 72 19.65 -19.90 23.95
N SER A 73 19.25 -20.55 25.03
CA SER A 73 18.38 -21.73 25.13
C SER A 73 16.99 -21.51 24.53
N ALA A 74 16.46 -22.55 23.88
CA ALA A 74 15.11 -22.60 23.34
C ALA A 74 14.02 -22.47 24.44
N PRO A 75 12.96 -21.67 24.24
CA PRO A 75 11.79 -21.71 25.08
C PRO A 75 10.82 -22.82 24.62
N THR A 76 10.37 -23.61 25.58
CA THR A 76 9.36 -24.66 25.45
C THR A 76 7.99 -24.04 25.16
N ALA A 77 7.43 -24.28 23.98
CA ALA A 77 6.05 -23.88 23.65
C ALA A 77 5.06 -24.85 24.31
N THR A 78 4.20 -24.32 25.18
CA THR A 78 3.06 -25.04 25.73
C THR A 78 1.88 -24.84 24.78
N ALA A 79 1.48 -25.89 24.07
CA ALA A 79 0.33 -25.88 23.18
C ALA A 79 -0.96 -25.67 23.99
N THR A 80 -1.66 -24.56 23.74
CA THR A 80 -3.03 -24.36 24.22
C THR A 80 -3.95 -24.65 23.04
N GLN A 81 -4.68 -25.77 23.11
CA GLN A 81 -5.67 -26.15 22.10
C GLN A 81 -6.85 -25.18 22.14
N ALA A 82 -7.12 -24.51 21.03
CA ALA A 82 -8.39 -23.82 20.82
C ALA A 82 -9.48 -24.86 20.56
N VAL A 83 -10.45 -24.94 21.47
CA VAL A 83 -11.63 -25.80 21.36
C VAL A 83 -12.61 -25.16 20.37
N ILE A 84 -12.78 -25.78 19.20
CA ILE A 84 -13.78 -25.40 18.22
C ILE A 84 -15.14 -25.93 18.69
N TYR A 85 -16.09 -25.02 18.96
CA TYR A 85 -17.48 -25.37 19.27
C TYR A 85 -18.26 -25.57 17.96
N LEU A 86 -18.51 -26.82 17.58
CA LEU A 86 -19.46 -27.17 16.53
C LEU A 86 -20.86 -27.32 17.14
N PRO A 87 -21.90 -26.59 16.68
CA PRO A 87 -23.25 -26.84 17.14
C PRO A 87 -23.76 -28.18 16.59
N THR A 88 -24.22 -29.04 17.49
CA THR A 88 -24.83 -30.34 17.20
C THR A 88 -26.28 -30.14 16.74
N PRO A 89 -26.79 -30.87 15.72
CA PRO A 89 -28.19 -30.80 15.34
C PRO A 89 -29.08 -31.49 16.39
N THR A 90 -30.05 -30.75 16.94
CA THR A 90 -30.99 -31.29 17.92
C THR A 90 -32.31 -31.70 17.27
N LYS A 91 -32.54 -33.01 17.33
CA LYS A 91 -33.80 -33.78 17.53
C LYS A 91 -35.08 -33.44 16.76
N THR A 92 -35.54 -34.49 16.08
CA THR A 92 -36.89 -34.84 15.62
C THR A 92 -38.00 -34.50 16.64
N PRO A 93 -39.18 -33.99 16.21
CA PRO A 93 -40.29 -33.72 17.10
C PRO A 93 -41.04 -35.01 17.51
N THR A 94 -41.37 -35.12 18.80
CA THR A 94 -42.25 -36.15 19.38
C THR A 94 -43.73 -35.73 19.24
N PRO A 95 -44.70 -36.66 19.06
CA PRO A 95 -46.10 -36.30 18.79
C PRO A 95 -46.83 -35.79 20.04
N LEU A 96 -47.76 -34.86 19.84
CA LEU A 96 -48.67 -34.35 20.88
C LEU A 96 -49.76 -35.39 21.25
N PRO A 97 -50.18 -35.47 22.52
CA PRO A 97 -51.30 -36.30 22.95
C PRO A 97 -52.66 -35.65 22.59
N PRO A 98 -53.76 -36.45 22.50
CA PRO A 98 -55.07 -35.94 22.11
C PRO A 98 -55.67 -34.99 23.15
N THR A 99 -56.11 -33.83 22.68
CA THR A 99 -56.77 -32.78 23.46
C THR A 99 -58.20 -33.18 23.83
N LEU A 100 -58.54 -33.13 25.12
CA LEU A 100 -59.91 -33.19 25.61
C LEU A 100 -60.62 -31.87 25.30
N THR A 101 -61.82 -31.95 24.74
CA THR A 101 -62.70 -30.82 24.40
C THR A 101 -63.21 -30.12 25.66
N PRO A 102 -62.94 -28.82 25.89
CA PRO A 102 -63.64 -28.05 26.90
C PRO A 102 -64.87 -27.35 26.33
N THR A 103 -65.95 -27.42 27.09
CA THR A 103 -67.25 -26.77 26.91
C THR A 103 -67.13 -25.25 26.67
N ALA A 104 -67.88 -24.75 25.70
CA ALA A 104 -67.91 -23.34 25.32
C ALA A 104 -68.48 -22.44 26.44
N VAL A 105 -67.64 -21.54 26.95
CA VAL A 105 -68.05 -20.36 27.73
C VAL A 105 -67.84 -19.15 26.83
N ALA A 106 -68.91 -18.37 26.61
CA ALA A 106 -68.87 -17.14 25.84
C ALA A 106 -67.96 -16.11 26.52
N THR A 107 -66.74 -15.96 26.00
CA THR A 107 -65.75 -14.97 26.43
C THR A 107 -65.71 -13.84 25.41
N GLN A 108 -65.74 -12.60 25.88
CA GLN A 108 -65.60 -11.41 25.05
C GLN A 108 -64.29 -11.46 24.25
N PRO A 109 -64.25 -10.94 23.01
CA PRO A 109 -63.02 -10.88 22.25
C PRO A 109 -61.96 -10.08 23.01
N PRO A 110 -60.71 -10.57 23.10
CA PRO A 110 -59.64 -9.80 23.71
C PRO A 110 -59.44 -8.49 22.95
N PRO A 111 -58.97 -7.42 23.62
CA PRO A 111 -58.60 -6.20 22.92
C PRO A 111 -57.57 -6.56 21.85
N VAL A 112 -57.79 -6.06 20.63
CA VAL A 112 -56.88 -6.27 19.50
C VAL A 112 -55.50 -5.78 19.94
N ALA A 113 -54.60 -6.72 20.23
CA ALA A 113 -53.22 -6.41 20.51
C ALA A 113 -52.68 -5.67 19.29
N SER A 114 -52.18 -4.45 19.52
CA SER A 114 -51.48 -3.69 18.49
C SER A 114 -50.42 -4.60 17.89
N ALA A 115 -50.44 -4.75 16.57
CA ALA A 115 -49.44 -5.53 15.86
C ALA A 115 -48.04 -5.09 16.32
N PRO A 116 -47.10 -6.02 16.59
CA PRO A 116 -45.73 -5.65 16.89
C PRO A 116 -45.25 -4.73 15.77
N GLN A 117 -44.80 -3.52 16.14
CA GLN A 117 -44.15 -2.66 15.17
C GLN A 117 -42.99 -3.45 14.56
N PRO A 118 -42.74 -3.33 13.25
CA PRO A 118 -41.55 -3.92 12.66
C PRO A 118 -40.36 -3.37 13.45
N THR A 119 -39.68 -4.27 14.17
CA THR A 119 -38.39 -3.95 14.77
C THR A 119 -37.50 -3.45 13.64
N ASP A 120 -37.01 -2.21 13.77
CA ASP A 120 -36.04 -1.63 12.86
C ASP A 120 -34.96 -2.68 12.61
N THR A 121 -34.93 -3.22 11.39
CA THR A 121 -33.82 -4.08 10.97
C THR A 121 -32.59 -3.19 11.08
N PRO A 122 -31.55 -3.59 11.85
CA PRO A 122 -30.35 -2.77 11.98
C PRO A 122 -29.86 -2.40 10.59
N ALA A 123 -29.63 -1.09 10.38
CA ALA A 123 -29.10 -0.62 9.10
C ALA A 123 -27.80 -1.39 8.78
N PRO A 124 -27.57 -1.77 7.51
CA PRO A 124 -26.39 -2.54 7.15
C PRO A 124 -25.13 -1.78 7.61
N PRO A 125 -24.09 -2.49 8.09
CA PRO A 125 -22.88 -1.86 8.60
C PRO A 125 -22.30 -0.91 7.54
N GLN A 126 -22.05 0.34 7.93
CA GLN A 126 -21.50 1.35 7.04
C GLN A 126 -19.97 1.40 7.20
N ILE A 127 -19.27 1.56 6.08
CA ILE A 127 -17.83 1.79 6.08
C ILE A 127 -17.56 3.17 6.70
N GLN A 128 -16.76 3.19 7.76
CA GLN A 128 -16.30 4.40 8.46
C GLN A 128 -14.80 4.63 8.28
N HIS A 129 -14.05 3.55 8.06
CA HIS A 129 -12.60 3.57 7.89
C HIS A 129 -12.19 2.85 6.61
N VAL A 130 -11.14 3.33 5.96
CA VAL A 130 -10.46 2.63 4.87
C VAL A 130 -9.00 2.48 5.23
N ILE A 131 -8.51 1.23 5.20
CA ILE A 131 -7.09 0.92 5.32
C ILE A 131 -6.59 0.44 3.96
N ILE A 132 -5.55 1.08 3.45
CA ILE A 132 -4.86 0.67 2.23
C ILE A 132 -3.51 0.10 2.64
N ILE A 133 -3.28 -1.17 2.35
CA ILE A 133 -1.99 -1.85 2.54
C ILE A 133 -1.34 -2.02 1.18
N SER A 134 -0.20 -1.38 0.98
CA SER A 134 0.67 -1.57 -0.18
C SER A 134 1.86 -2.43 0.21
N ILE A 135 1.99 -3.61 -0.42
CA ILE A 135 3.15 -4.50 -0.28
C ILE A 135 4.05 -4.26 -1.50
N ASP A 136 5.16 -3.55 -1.30
CA ASP A 136 6.03 -3.04 -2.36
C ASP A 136 6.65 -4.19 -3.18
N GLY A 137 6.55 -4.14 -4.50
CA GLY A 137 7.12 -5.15 -5.39
C GLY A 137 6.40 -6.51 -5.42
N LEU A 138 5.19 -6.62 -4.82
CA LEU A 138 4.44 -7.87 -4.76
C LEU A 138 3.73 -8.20 -6.08
N ARG A 139 4.07 -9.37 -6.65
CA ARG A 139 3.35 -9.96 -7.78
C ARG A 139 2.22 -10.88 -7.31
N PRO A 140 1.12 -11.01 -8.10
CA PRO A 140 0.04 -11.96 -7.80
C PRO A 140 0.49 -13.42 -7.70
N ASP A 141 1.42 -13.86 -8.55
CA ASP A 141 1.93 -15.23 -8.52
C ASP A 141 2.90 -15.48 -7.37
N ALA A 142 3.65 -14.46 -6.94
CA ALA A 142 4.47 -14.51 -5.73
C ALA A 142 3.60 -14.68 -4.46
N LEU A 143 2.45 -13.98 -4.40
CA LEU A 143 1.48 -14.12 -3.31
C LEU A 143 1.07 -15.58 -3.11
N PHE A 144 0.69 -16.28 -4.18
CA PHE A 144 0.29 -17.70 -4.10
C PHE A 144 1.44 -18.69 -3.93
N ALA A 145 2.68 -18.28 -4.25
CA ALA A 145 3.86 -19.11 -4.06
C ALA A 145 4.43 -19.02 -2.63
N ALA A 146 4.12 -17.95 -1.90
CA ALA A 146 4.55 -17.74 -0.52
C ALA A 146 3.60 -18.44 0.48
N GLU A 147 4.09 -18.71 1.68
CA GLU A 147 3.24 -19.14 2.81
C GLU A 147 2.52 -17.90 3.39
N ALA A 148 1.35 -17.57 2.85
CA ALA A 148 0.62 -16.34 3.17
C ALA A 148 -0.84 -16.60 3.63
N PRO A 149 -1.05 -17.32 4.76
CA PRO A 149 -2.38 -17.73 5.21
C PRO A 149 -3.36 -16.57 5.49
N TYR A 150 -2.88 -15.39 5.90
CA TYR A 150 -3.77 -14.26 6.16
C TYR A 150 -4.25 -13.63 4.85
N LEU A 151 -3.38 -13.43 3.87
CA LEU A 151 -3.73 -12.99 2.53
C LEU A 151 -4.64 -14.00 1.81
N ASP A 152 -4.37 -15.31 1.94
CA ASP A 152 -5.26 -16.37 1.45
C ASP A 152 -6.67 -16.26 2.04
N THR A 153 -6.75 -16.02 3.35
CA THR A 153 -8.01 -15.82 4.06
C THR A 153 -8.72 -14.55 3.55
N LEU A 154 -8.01 -13.44 3.37
CA LEU A 154 -8.56 -12.20 2.85
C LEU A 154 -9.08 -12.38 1.41
N ILE A 155 -8.38 -13.12 0.55
CA ILE A 155 -8.86 -13.47 -0.79
C ILE A 155 -10.13 -14.30 -0.72
N ALA A 156 -10.18 -15.32 0.13
CA ALA A 156 -11.36 -16.18 0.28
C ALA A 156 -12.57 -15.43 0.85
N GLN A 157 -12.34 -14.42 1.70
CA GLN A 157 -13.39 -13.65 2.35
C GLN A 157 -13.78 -12.37 1.59
N GLY A 158 -13.04 -12.02 0.54
CA GLY A 158 -13.15 -10.73 -0.14
C GLY A 158 -13.46 -10.80 -1.62
N ALA A 159 -13.27 -9.65 -2.26
CA ALA A 159 -13.27 -9.48 -3.69
C ALA A 159 -11.82 -9.27 -4.18
N TYR A 160 -11.36 -10.09 -5.12
CA TYR A 160 -9.96 -10.14 -5.54
C TYR A 160 -9.80 -10.03 -7.06
N SER A 161 -8.86 -9.20 -7.52
CA SER A 161 -8.37 -9.19 -8.89
C SER A 161 -6.89 -9.61 -8.94
N PRO A 162 -6.57 -10.74 -9.59
CA PRO A 162 -5.18 -11.15 -9.81
C PRO A 162 -4.53 -10.43 -11.00
N ASN A 163 -5.27 -9.61 -11.74
CA ASN A 163 -4.82 -9.01 -13.00
C ASN A 163 -4.86 -7.47 -12.96
N ALA A 164 -4.93 -6.88 -11.77
CA ALA A 164 -4.88 -5.43 -11.65
C ALA A 164 -3.55 -4.90 -12.20
N GLN A 165 -3.56 -3.70 -12.75
CA GLN A 165 -2.43 -3.12 -13.45
C GLN A 165 -1.90 -1.89 -12.73
N THR A 166 -0.60 -1.78 -12.59
CA THR A 166 0.04 -0.51 -12.26
C THR A 166 0.20 0.38 -13.50
N VAL A 167 0.65 1.61 -13.27
CA VAL A 167 0.98 2.54 -14.33
C VAL A 167 2.16 2.05 -15.17
N SER A 168 2.33 2.60 -16.37
CA SER A 168 3.43 2.20 -17.28
C SER A 168 4.81 2.45 -16.67
N LEU A 169 4.91 3.40 -15.75
CA LEU A 169 6.06 3.62 -14.89
C LEU A 169 5.92 2.75 -13.62
N SER A 170 6.21 1.46 -13.74
CA SER A 170 6.18 0.44 -12.68
C SER A 170 7.32 0.65 -11.65
N ILE A 171 7.40 1.87 -11.13
CA ILE A 171 8.40 2.34 -10.18
C ILE A 171 7.66 2.87 -8.96
N THR A 172 8.20 2.62 -7.76
CA THR A 172 7.56 2.91 -6.48
C THR A 172 6.89 4.28 -6.39
N LEU A 173 7.64 5.38 -6.60
CA LEU A 173 7.11 6.71 -6.34
C LEU A 173 6.03 7.16 -7.35
N PRO A 174 6.22 7.03 -8.68
CA PRO A 174 5.15 7.27 -9.65
C PRO A 174 3.89 6.42 -9.41
N SER A 175 4.07 5.13 -9.14
CA SER A 175 2.94 4.22 -8.92
C SER A 175 2.14 4.59 -7.66
N HIS A 176 2.81 4.82 -6.53
CA HIS A 176 2.13 5.26 -5.31
C HIS A 176 1.48 6.63 -5.45
N ALA A 177 2.08 7.56 -6.20
CA ALA A 177 1.44 8.82 -6.51
C ALA A 177 0.13 8.61 -7.28
N SER A 178 0.14 7.72 -8.27
CA SER A 178 -1.08 7.33 -8.99
C SER A 178 -2.10 6.63 -8.09
N MET A 179 -1.66 5.69 -7.25
CA MET A 179 -2.49 4.95 -6.30
C MET A 179 -3.24 5.89 -5.35
N LEU A 180 -2.54 6.88 -4.81
CA LEU A 180 -3.05 7.78 -3.77
C LEU A 180 -3.76 9.01 -4.31
N SER A 181 -3.62 9.33 -5.59
CA SER A 181 -4.28 10.51 -6.19
C SER A 181 -5.23 10.18 -7.33
N GLY A 182 -5.36 8.92 -7.70
CA GLY A 182 -6.20 8.52 -8.82
C GLY A 182 -5.82 9.11 -10.17
N MET A 183 -4.67 9.76 -10.29
CA MET A 183 -4.18 10.38 -11.53
C MET A 183 -3.12 9.51 -12.19
N LEU A 184 -2.99 9.63 -13.50
CA LEU A 184 -1.84 9.10 -14.23
C LEU A 184 -0.56 9.95 -14.01
N PRO A 185 0.65 9.39 -14.25
CA PRO A 185 1.91 10.11 -14.09
C PRO A 185 2.02 11.43 -14.84
N GLU A 186 1.44 11.52 -16.04
CA GLU A 186 1.44 12.73 -16.85
C GLU A 186 0.61 13.86 -16.23
N LYS A 187 -0.35 13.52 -15.35
CA LYS A 187 -1.18 14.49 -14.63
C LYS A 187 -0.58 14.88 -13.29
N HIS A 188 -0.24 13.92 -12.43
CA HIS A 188 0.33 14.22 -11.12
C HIS A 188 1.80 14.67 -11.18
N GLY A 189 2.48 14.53 -12.31
CA GLY A 189 3.82 15.10 -12.54
C GLY A 189 4.98 14.36 -11.88
N ILE A 190 4.72 13.18 -11.30
CA ILE A 190 5.73 12.31 -10.68
C ILE A 190 6.07 11.19 -11.67
N VAL A 191 7.12 11.40 -12.45
CA VAL A 191 7.51 10.49 -13.55
C VAL A 191 8.87 9.82 -13.35
N TRP A 192 9.45 9.97 -12.16
CA TRP A 192 10.75 9.39 -11.80
C TRP A 192 10.75 8.89 -10.36
N GLY A 193 11.61 7.91 -10.07
CA GLY A 193 11.70 7.27 -8.75
C GLY A 193 12.37 8.10 -7.66
N MET A 194 12.90 9.28 -8.00
CA MET A 194 13.60 10.19 -7.10
C MET A 194 13.28 11.66 -7.44
N PRO A 195 13.33 12.58 -6.46
CA PRO A 195 13.28 14.01 -6.72
C PRO A 195 14.48 14.46 -7.56
N TYR A 196 14.33 15.54 -8.31
CA TYR A 196 15.42 16.20 -9.04
C TYR A 196 15.36 17.72 -8.88
N ILE A 197 16.50 18.40 -9.10
CA ILE A 197 16.59 19.87 -8.95
C ILE A 197 15.57 20.55 -9.87
N GLY A 198 14.71 21.39 -9.27
CA GLY A 198 13.67 22.12 -9.98
C GLY A 198 12.35 21.36 -10.18
N TRP A 199 12.22 20.16 -9.61
CA TRP A 199 10.95 19.43 -9.61
C TRP A 199 9.91 20.17 -8.74
N PRO A 200 8.72 20.51 -9.27
CA PRO A 200 7.71 21.28 -8.54
C PRO A 200 6.96 20.47 -7.47
N GLY A 201 7.23 19.17 -7.36
CA GLY A 201 6.46 18.25 -6.55
C GLY A 201 5.24 17.70 -7.29
N MET A 202 4.34 17.10 -6.52
CA MET A 202 3.10 16.51 -7.04
C MET A 202 2.09 17.58 -7.46
N ASN A 203 1.42 17.37 -8.59
CA ASN A 203 0.26 18.17 -8.99
C ASN A 203 -1.03 17.55 -8.45
N GLY A 204 -1.97 18.40 -8.03
CA GLY A 204 -3.31 18.01 -7.62
C GLY A 204 -3.38 17.35 -6.23
N PRO A 205 -4.60 17.09 -5.73
CA PRO A 205 -4.81 16.51 -4.41
C PRO A 205 -4.54 15.00 -4.41
N THR A 206 -4.22 14.46 -3.24
CA THR A 206 -4.33 13.02 -2.94
C THR A 206 -5.66 12.73 -2.26
N LEU A 207 -6.02 11.45 -2.11
CA LEU A 207 -7.17 11.03 -1.31
C LEU A 207 -7.12 11.57 0.12
N PHE A 208 -5.92 11.76 0.65
CA PHE A 208 -5.70 12.37 1.97
C PHE A 208 -6.15 13.82 2.00
N SER A 209 -5.78 14.61 0.98
CA SER A 209 -6.24 16.00 0.87
C SER A 209 -7.76 16.07 0.84
N VAL A 210 -8.42 15.22 0.04
CA VAL A 210 -9.89 15.18 -0.08
C VAL A 210 -10.54 14.76 1.24
N ALA A 211 -10.02 13.73 1.91
CA ALA A 211 -10.55 13.27 3.19
C ALA A 211 -10.39 14.32 4.29
N HIS A 212 -9.21 14.91 4.41
CA HIS A 212 -8.91 15.93 5.40
C HIS A 212 -9.74 17.22 5.16
N GLU A 213 -9.90 17.66 3.92
CA GLU A 213 -10.80 18.78 3.56
C GLU A 213 -12.27 18.52 3.95
N ALA A 214 -12.69 17.26 3.96
CA ALA A 214 -14.01 16.84 4.44
C ALA A 214 -14.10 16.69 5.98
N GLY A 215 -13.03 17.01 6.71
CA GLY A 215 -12.96 16.91 8.17
C GLY A 215 -12.70 15.49 8.68
N LEU A 216 -12.26 14.56 7.83
CA LEU A 216 -11.91 13.21 8.22
C LEU A 216 -10.44 13.12 8.64
N THR A 217 -10.18 12.28 9.64
CA THR A 217 -8.81 12.00 10.12
C THR A 217 -8.06 11.05 9.21
N THR A 218 -6.76 11.29 9.07
CA THR A 218 -5.89 10.66 8.08
C THR A 218 -4.54 10.27 8.66
N ALA A 219 -4.02 9.11 8.27
CA ALA A 219 -2.68 8.69 8.66
C ALA A 219 -1.95 7.95 7.54
N MET A 220 -0.62 8.07 7.55
CA MET A 220 0.26 7.43 6.58
C MET A 220 1.53 6.89 7.26
N VAL A 221 1.77 5.60 7.13
CA VAL A 221 2.99 4.92 7.61
C VAL A 221 3.71 4.32 6.40
N PHE A 222 4.98 4.65 6.20
CA PHE A 222 5.70 4.24 4.99
C PHE A 222 7.19 3.96 5.20
N GLY A 223 7.68 2.98 4.44
CA GLY A 223 9.03 2.46 4.58
C GLY A 223 10.12 3.16 3.77
N LYS A 224 9.79 3.84 2.67
CA LYS A 224 10.78 4.47 1.77
C LYS A 224 10.72 6.00 1.82
N GLU A 225 11.87 6.66 1.98
CA GLU A 225 11.98 8.12 2.15
C GLU A 225 11.25 8.92 1.07
N LYS A 226 11.31 8.42 -0.17
CA LYS A 226 10.67 9.04 -1.34
C LYS A 226 9.15 9.22 -1.18
N MET A 227 8.49 8.42 -0.35
CA MET A 227 7.06 8.56 -0.07
C MET A 227 6.74 9.88 0.67
N ASN A 228 7.75 10.55 1.23
CA ASN A 228 7.58 11.87 1.82
C ASN A 228 6.99 12.90 0.82
N TYR A 229 7.22 12.72 -0.48
CA TYR A 229 6.71 13.62 -1.53
C TYR A 229 5.21 13.49 -1.80
N LEU A 230 4.55 12.49 -1.23
CA LEU A 230 3.11 12.25 -1.38
C LEU A 230 2.30 12.85 -0.22
N VAL A 231 2.97 13.31 0.84
CA VAL A 231 2.36 13.98 1.98
C VAL A 231 2.26 15.47 1.67
N LEU A 232 1.09 15.90 1.20
CA LEU A 232 0.83 17.28 0.88
C LEU A 232 0.59 18.11 2.16
N PRO A 233 0.78 19.45 2.11
CA PRO A 233 0.47 20.30 3.25
C PRO A 233 -0.97 20.12 3.70
N ASN A 234 -1.19 19.97 5.02
CA ASN A 234 -2.51 19.80 5.64
C ASN A 234 -3.34 18.65 5.04
N SER A 235 -2.71 17.51 4.71
CA SER A 235 -3.43 16.34 4.21
C SER A 235 -3.34 15.11 5.10
N VAL A 236 -2.28 14.96 5.90
CA VAL A 236 -2.04 13.77 6.75
C VAL A 236 -1.84 14.22 8.20
N ASP A 237 -2.70 13.75 9.10
CA ASP A 237 -2.65 14.13 10.52
C ASP A 237 -1.56 13.39 11.29
N GLN A 238 -1.37 12.10 11.00
CA GLN A 238 -0.35 11.26 11.61
C GLN A 238 0.55 10.65 10.55
N ARG A 239 1.86 10.88 10.67
CA ARG A 239 2.85 10.46 9.68
C ARG A 239 4.06 9.83 10.34
N PHE A 240 4.37 8.61 9.93
CA PHE A 240 5.57 7.91 10.35
C PHE A 240 6.31 7.41 9.09
N GLY A 241 7.57 7.81 8.93
CA GLY A 241 8.32 7.53 7.70
C GLY A 241 9.70 8.17 7.65
N ALA A 242 10.66 7.49 7.04
CA ALA A 242 11.88 8.04 6.42
C ALA A 242 12.68 6.89 5.81
N ASP A 243 12.97 5.84 6.58
CA ASP A 243 13.50 4.56 6.11
C ASP A 243 13.18 3.55 7.20
N MET A 244 12.17 2.72 6.98
CA MET A 244 11.64 1.77 7.96
C MET A 244 11.51 0.39 7.34
N HIS A 245 11.57 -0.65 8.16
CA HIS A 245 11.32 -2.04 7.77
C HIS A 245 9.89 -2.45 8.11
N ASP A 246 9.44 -3.57 7.55
CA ASP A 246 8.05 -4.03 7.65
C ASP A 246 7.57 -4.13 9.12
N ALA A 247 8.45 -4.55 10.04
CA ALA A 247 8.15 -4.61 11.47
C ALA A 247 7.82 -3.23 12.08
N ASP A 248 8.59 -2.20 11.72
CA ASP A 248 8.34 -0.82 12.21
C ASP A 248 7.01 -0.27 11.66
N ILE A 249 6.69 -0.60 10.40
CA ILE A 249 5.42 -0.22 9.77
C ILE A 249 4.25 -0.82 10.55
N LYS A 250 4.36 -2.11 10.90
CA LYS A 250 3.37 -2.80 11.72
C LYS A 250 3.25 -2.16 13.10
N ASP A 251 4.36 -1.90 13.80
CA ASP A 251 4.32 -1.35 15.16
C ASP A 251 3.62 0.01 15.19
N HIS A 252 3.92 0.91 14.26
CA HIS A 252 3.19 2.18 14.13
C HIS A 252 1.72 2.00 13.71
N ALA A 253 1.40 1.00 12.87
CA ALA A 253 0.02 0.68 12.55
C ALA A 253 -0.76 0.28 13.81
N LEU A 254 -0.17 -0.56 14.68
CA LEU A 254 -0.79 -0.97 15.94
C LEU A 254 -1.01 0.23 16.86
N GLU A 255 0.00 1.10 17.01
CA GLU A 255 -0.09 2.33 17.81
C GLU A 255 -1.24 3.23 17.34
N ILE A 256 -1.34 3.47 16.03
CA ILE A 256 -2.40 4.29 15.44
C ILE A 256 -3.78 3.67 15.69
N ILE A 257 -3.94 2.36 15.45
CA ILE A 257 -5.23 1.67 15.62
C ILE A 257 -5.66 1.73 17.09
N GLN A 258 -4.74 1.49 18.03
CA GLN A 258 -5.02 1.50 19.47
C GLN A 258 -5.34 2.90 20.01
N ALA A 259 -4.73 3.95 19.44
CA ALA A 259 -5.06 5.34 19.78
C ALA A 259 -6.42 5.79 19.23
N GLY A 260 -6.94 5.07 18.24
CA GLY A 260 -8.19 5.36 17.56
C GLY A 260 -8.00 5.38 16.06
N LEU A 261 -8.55 4.37 15.37
CA LEU A 261 -8.37 4.19 13.93
C LEU A 261 -8.85 5.45 13.14
N PRO A 262 -7.99 6.07 12.32
CA PRO A 262 -8.38 7.20 11.47
C PRO A 262 -9.33 6.75 10.36
N HIS A 263 -10.03 7.69 9.73
CA HIS A 263 -10.94 7.36 8.62
C HIS A 263 -10.19 6.86 7.39
N VAL A 264 -8.95 7.31 7.20
CA VAL A 264 -8.04 6.79 6.17
C VAL A 264 -6.69 6.47 6.79
N LEU A 265 -6.24 5.23 6.62
CA LEU A 265 -4.89 4.79 6.96
C LEU A 265 -4.23 4.16 5.74
N PHE A 266 -3.01 4.59 5.41
CA PHE A 266 -2.17 3.93 4.42
C PHE A 266 -0.94 3.33 5.08
N LEU A 267 -0.67 2.07 4.77
CA LEU A 267 0.49 1.31 5.23
C LEU A 267 1.29 0.84 4.03
N HIS A 268 2.58 1.15 4.01
CA HIS A 268 3.51 0.71 2.95
C HIS A 268 4.60 -0.17 3.53
N PHE A 269 4.57 -1.45 3.16
CA PHE A 269 5.55 -2.48 3.54
C PHE A 269 6.62 -2.62 2.45
N PRO A 270 7.84 -2.08 2.66
CA PRO A 270 8.89 -2.00 1.63
C PRO A 270 9.69 -3.29 1.38
N ASP A 271 9.72 -4.25 2.31
CA ASP A 271 10.83 -5.22 2.32
C ASP A 271 10.72 -6.30 1.23
N THR A 272 9.51 -6.60 0.74
CA THR A 272 9.33 -7.53 -0.40
C THR A 272 10.08 -7.06 -1.65
N ASP A 273 10.06 -5.76 -1.94
CA ASP A 273 10.84 -5.15 -3.02
C ASP A 273 12.34 -5.11 -2.72
N ARG A 274 12.73 -4.68 -1.51
CA ARG A 274 14.15 -4.63 -1.11
C ARG A 274 14.80 -6.01 -1.23
N VAL A 275 14.10 -7.06 -0.81
CA VAL A 275 14.55 -8.45 -0.96
C VAL A 275 14.51 -8.91 -2.41
N GLY A 276 13.51 -8.47 -3.20
CA GLY A 276 13.48 -8.66 -4.65
C GLY A 276 14.75 -8.13 -5.34
N HIS A 277 15.18 -6.92 -4.99
CA HIS A 277 16.44 -6.36 -5.47
C HIS A 277 17.68 -7.12 -4.97
N ALA A 278 17.69 -7.57 -3.71
CA ALA A 278 18.85 -8.22 -3.10
C ALA A 278 19.04 -9.69 -3.53
N SER A 279 17.94 -10.42 -3.69
CA SER A 279 17.93 -11.89 -3.87
C SER A 279 17.21 -12.36 -5.13
N GLY A 280 16.52 -11.45 -5.81
CA GLY A 280 15.77 -11.70 -7.02
C GLY A 280 14.27 -11.92 -6.76
N TRP A 281 13.43 -11.45 -7.69
CA TRP A 281 12.00 -11.73 -7.69
C TRP A 281 11.75 -13.23 -7.84
N MET A 282 10.74 -13.74 -7.12
CA MET A 282 10.40 -15.17 -7.00
C MET A 282 11.50 -16.05 -6.37
N SER A 283 12.53 -15.46 -5.77
CA SER A 283 13.51 -16.21 -4.99
C SER A 283 12.91 -16.72 -3.67
N PRO A 284 13.45 -17.81 -3.09
CA PRO A 284 13.03 -18.27 -1.76
C PRO A 284 13.08 -17.18 -0.68
N ASN A 285 14.06 -16.27 -0.75
CA ASN A 285 14.19 -15.16 0.18
C ASN A 285 13.04 -14.15 0.02
N GLN A 286 12.66 -13.81 -1.22
CA GLN A 286 11.53 -12.92 -1.45
C GLN A 286 10.22 -13.57 -0.99
N LEU A 287 10.00 -14.86 -1.25
CA LEU A 287 8.81 -15.56 -0.78
C LEU A 287 8.74 -15.60 0.76
N GLN A 288 9.89 -15.71 1.44
CA GLN A 288 9.95 -15.58 2.91
C GLN A 288 9.64 -14.16 3.39
N ALA A 289 10.06 -13.12 2.66
CA ALA A 289 9.68 -11.74 2.97
C ALA A 289 8.17 -11.52 2.83
N ILE A 290 7.54 -12.13 1.82
CA ILE A 290 6.08 -12.12 1.64
C ILE A 290 5.38 -12.84 2.81
N ALA A 291 5.86 -14.02 3.21
CA ALA A 291 5.34 -14.73 4.38
C ALA A 291 5.53 -13.93 5.68
N PHE A 292 6.62 -13.17 5.80
CA PHE A 292 6.87 -12.31 6.94
C PHE A 292 5.84 -11.18 7.02
N VAL A 293 5.63 -10.41 5.95
CA VAL A 293 4.62 -9.34 5.93
C VAL A 293 3.20 -9.87 6.11
N ASP A 294 2.89 -11.07 5.60
CA ASP A 294 1.60 -11.73 5.84
C ASP A 294 1.32 -11.94 7.34
N ASN A 295 2.31 -12.39 8.11
CA ASN A 295 2.17 -12.53 9.56
C ASN A 295 1.94 -11.18 10.27
N LEU A 296 2.60 -10.12 9.81
CA LEU A 296 2.41 -8.77 10.34
C LEU A 296 0.99 -8.24 10.04
N ILE A 297 0.45 -8.55 8.86
CA ILE A 297 -0.95 -8.28 8.52
C ILE A 297 -1.88 -9.02 9.49
N GLY A 298 -1.55 -10.25 9.87
CA GLY A 298 -2.26 -10.99 10.92
C GLY A 298 -2.35 -10.24 12.25
N GLU A 299 -1.25 -9.62 12.71
CA GLU A 299 -1.24 -8.79 13.93
C GLU A 299 -2.12 -7.53 13.79
N ILE A 300 -2.13 -6.90 12.61
CA ILE A 300 -2.98 -5.74 12.32
C ILE A 300 -4.46 -6.15 12.35
N LEU A 301 -4.81 -7.27 11.71
CA LEU A 301 -6.17 -7.80 11.71
C LEU A 301 -6.65 -8.12 13.13
N ALA A 302 -5.81 -8.77 13.95
CA ALA A 302 -6.13 -9.03 15.36
C ALA A 302 -6.33 -7.73 16.17
N THR A 303 -5.55 -6.70 15.87
CA THR A 303 -5.69 -5.39 16.54
C THR A 303 -6.99 -4.70 16.13
N LEU A 304 -7.37 -4.74 14.85
CA LEU A 304 -8.67 -4.25 14.37
C LEU A 304 -9.84 -5.00 15.01
N GLU A 305 -9.73 -6.31 15.19
CA GLU A 305 -10.73 -7.12 15.88
C GLU A 305 -10.88 -6.69 17.34
N SER A 306 -9.77 -6.61 18.08
CA SER A 306 -9.77 -6.22 19.48
C SER A 306 -10.28 -4.78 19.71
N GLY A 307 -10.05 -3.89 18.74
CA GLY A 307 -10.55 -2.52 18.75
C GLY A 307 -12.00 -2.37 18.27
N GLY A 308 -12.65 -3.44 17.82
CA GLY A 308 -14.03 -3.41 17.32
C GLY A 308 -14.17 -2.76 15.93
N TYR A 309 -13.09 -2.64 15.16
CA TYR A 309 -13.07 -1.94 13.87
C TYR A 309 -13.36 -2.83 12.66
N LEU A 310 -13.34 -4.17 12.80
CA LEU A 310 -13.53 -5.08 11.66
C LEU A 310 -14.85 -4.84 10.90
N ASN A 311 -15.95 -4.58 11.61
CA ASN A 311 -17.27 -4.42 11.01
C ASN A 311 -17.53 -3.01 10.45
N THR A 312 -16.55 -2.11 10.52
CA THR A 312 -16.66 -0.72 10.03
C THR A 312 -15.50 -0.33 9.10
N THR A 313 -14.57 -1.25 8.83
CA THR A 313 -13.36 -0.98 8.07
C THR A 313 -13.38 -1.70 6.72
N LEU A 314 -13.15 -0.95 5.65
CA LEU A 314 -12.78 -1.50 4.36
C LEU A 314 -11.25 -1.64 4.32
N LEU A 315 -10.76 -2.86 4.18
CA LEU A 315 -9.36 -3.15 3.93
C LEU A 315 -9.13 -3.35 2.43
N ILE A 316 -8.21 -2.60 1.85
CA ILE A 316 -7.72 -2.78 0.48
C ILE A 316 -6.25 -3.21 0.58
N VAL A 317 -5.88 -4.36 0.02
CA VAL A 317 -4.47 -4.79 -0.08
C VAL A 317 -4.06 -4.84 -1.55
N THR A 318 -2.93 -4.25 -1.87
CA THR A 318 -2.42 -4.16 -3.24
C THR A 318 -0.90 -3.99 -3.26
N ALA A 319 -0.34 -3.72 -4.44
CA ALA A 319 1.06 -3.43 -4.64
C ALA A 319 1.21 -2.25 -5.61
N ASP A 320 2.37 -1.63 -5.61
CA ASP A 320 2.73 -0.57 -6.55
C ASP A 320 3.29 -1.10 -7.86
N HIS A 321 4.03 -2.19 -7.84
CA HIS A 321 4.55 -2.90 -9.01
C HIS A 321 4.90 -4.35 -8.65
N GLY A 322 5.24 -5.13 -9.68
CA GLY A 322 5.92 -6.41 -9.53
C GLY A 322 7.42 -6.30 -9.82
N GLY A 323 8.01 -7.30 -10.48
CA GLY A 323 9.42 -7.26 -10.87
C GLY A 323 9.94 -8.57 -11.47
N HIS A 324 11.16 -8.51 -12.00
CA HIS A 324 11.81 -9.62 -12.71
C HIS A 324 13.32 -9.64 -12.45
N GLY A 325 13.90 -10.83 -12.37
CA GLY A 325 15.33 -10.94 -12.05
C GLY A 325 15.63 -10.19 -10.75
N PHE A 326 16.44 -9.14 -10.82
CA PHE A 326 16.79 -8.27 -9.67
C PHE A 326 16.28 -6.83 -9.85
N ASN A 327 15.36 -6.58 -10.77
CA ASN A 327 14.92 -5.23 -11.11
C ASN A 327 13.42 -5.14 -11.42
N HIS A 328 12.95 -3.92 -11.55
CA HIS A 328 11.60 -3.59 -12.00
C HIS A 328 11.63 -2.24 -12.76
N GLY A 329 10.50 -1.82 -13.32
CA GLY A 329 10.34 -0.56 -14.04
C GLY A 329 10.12 -0.71 -15.54
N ASP A 330 10.04 -1.94 -16.03
CA ASP A 330 9.71 -2.25 -17.42
C ASP A 330 8.21 -2.28 -17.65
N ASN A 331 7.81 -2.19 -18.92
CA ASN A 331 6.42 -2.34 -19.33
C ASN A 331 6.02 -3.83 -19.50
N SER A 332 6.68 -4.73 -18.77
CA SER A 332 6.45 -6.18 -18.81
C SER A 332 5.25 -6.57 -17.93
N PRO A 333 4.57 -7.70 -18.21
CA PRO A 333 3.55 -8.22 -17.32
C PRO A 333 4.04 -8.47 -15.89
N GLU A 334 5.29 -8.91 -15.72
CA GLU A 334 5.91 -9.20 -14.43
C GLU A 334 6.03 -7.95 -13.55
N ASP A 335 6.28 -6.79 -14.16
CA ASP A 335 6.45 -5.52 -13.44
C ASP A 335 5.13 -4.80 -13.25
N ARG A 336 4.18 -5.01 -14.17
CA ARG A 336 2.94 -4.24 -14.22
C ARG A 336 1.74 -4.88 -13.57
N THR A 337 1.73 -6.20 -13.44
CA THR A 337 0.59 -6.93 -12.89
C THR A 337 0.72 -7.02 -11.38
N ILE A 338 -0.25 -6.47 -10.67
CA ILE A 338 -0.28 -6.35 -9.21
C ILE A 338 -1.55 -7.03 -8.65
N PRO A 339 -1.53 -7.52 -7.40
CA PRO A 339 -2.74 -7.98 -6.74
C PRO A 339 -3.59 -6.76 -6.37
N TRP A 340 -4.91 -6.91 -6.38
CA TRP A 340 -5.81 -5.94 -5.77
C TRP A 340 -6.94 -6.70 -5.09
N LEU A 341 -7.04 -6.60 -3.76
CA LEU A 341 -8.07 -7.26 -2.97
C LEU A 341 -8.77 -6.27 -2.05
N ALA A 342 -10.05 -6.49 -1.82
CA ALA A 342 -10.85 -5.74 -0.88
C ALA A 342 -11.61 -6.70 0.05
N VAL A 343 -11.66 -6.38 1.34
CA VAL A 343 -12.43 -7.09 2.37
C VAL A 343 -13.06 -6.05 3.30
N GLY A 344 -14.30 -6.25 3.72
CA GLY A 344 -14.95 -5.37 4.68
C GLY A 344 -16.47 -5.38 4.57
N PRO A 345 -17.15 -4.43 5.25
CA PRO A 345 -18.60 -4.31 5.21
C PRO A 345 -19.14 -4.21 3.78
N ASN A 346 -20.10 -5.07 3.47
CA ASN A 346 -20.79 -5.13 2.18
C ASN A 346 -19.89 -5.49 0.97
N VAL A 347 -18.65 -5.92 1.21
CA VAL A 347 -17.79 -6.48 0.18
C VAL A 347 -18.23 -7.91 -0.14
N PRO A 348 -18.40 -8.28 -1.42
CA PRO A 348 -18.74 -9.64 -1.79
C PRO A 348 -17.69 -10.64 -1.31
N VAL A 349 -18.13 -11.75 -0.74
CA VAL A 349 -17.26 -12.82 -0.24
C VAL A 349 -16.90 -13.78 -1.38
N GLY A 350 -15.60 -14.07 -1.52
CA GLY A 350 -15.08 -15.09 -2.44
C GLY A 350 -15.28 -14.76 -3.93
N VAL A 351 -15.28 -13.48 -4.29
CA VAL A 351 -15.55 -13.04 -5.66
C VAL A 351 -14.25 -12.68 -6.37
N THR A 352 -14.00 -13.28 -7.53
CA THR A 352 -12.96 -12.80 -8.44
C THR A 352 -13.50 -11.66 -9.31
N LEU A 353 -12.86 -10.50 -9.23
CA LEU A 353 -13.18 -9.31 -10.00
C LEU A 353 -12.63 -9.45 -11.43
N THR A 354 -13.51 -9.31 -12.42
CA THR A 354 -13.17 -9.51 -13.84
C THR A 354 -13.01 -8.22 -14.63
N ARG A 355 -13.44 -7.07 -14.09
CA ARG A 355 -13.19 -5.77 -14.71
C ARG A 355 -11.69 -5.44 -14.69
N PRO A 356 -11.19 -4.65 -15.67
CA PRO A 356 -9.87 -4.04 -15.54
C PRO A 356 -9.83 -3.13 -14.31
N ILE A 357 -8.84 -3.35 -13.44
CA ILE A 357 -8.54 -2.50 -12.29
C ILE A 357 -7.14 -1.95 -12.48
N ASN A 358 -6.97 -0.65 -12.23
CA ASN A 358 -5.66 -0.02 -12.23
C ASN A 358 -5.31 0.49 -10.84
N THR A 359 -4.03 0.65 -10.52
CA THR A 359 -3.58 1.15 -9.20
C THR A 359 -4.25 2.46 -8.81
N TYR A 360 -4.45 3.36 -9.77
CA TYR A 360 -5.13 4.65 -9.58
C TYR A 360 -6.65 4.53 -9.31
N ASP A 361 -7.27 3.37 -9.49
CA ASP A 361 -8.67 3.14 -9.07
C ASP A 361 -8.79 3.07 -7.53
N THR A 362 -7.69 2.81 -6.80
CA THR A 362 -7.66 2.67 -5.34
C THR A 362 -8.10 3.95 -4.62
N ALA A 363 -7.57 5.12 -5.01
CA ALA A 363 -7.98 6.40 -4.43
C ALA A 363 -9.46 6.68 -4.67
N ALA A 364 -9.95 6.47 -5.90
CA ALA A 364 -11.35 6.69 -6.23
C ALA A 364 -12.28 5.74 -5.46
N THR A 365 -11.88 4.48 -5.31
CA THR A 365 -12.61 3.47 -4.52
C THR A 365 -12.66 3.86 -3.04
N THR A 366 -11.57 4.38 -2.49
CA THR A 366 -11.50 4.87 -1.11
C THR A 366 -12.46 6.03 -0.87
N LEU A 367 -12.47 7.03 -1.75
CA LEU A 367 -13.40 8.16 -1.63
C LEU A 367 -14.86 7.72 -1.80
N GLN A 368 -15.14 6.78 -2.71
CA GLN A 368 -16.46 6.20 -2.88
C GLN A 368 -16.95 5.47 -1.62
N ALA A 369 -16.07 4.71 -0.96
CA ALA A 369 -16.38 4.00 0.28
C ALA A 369 -16.76 4.97 1.42
N LEU A 370 -16.04 6.10 1.51
CA LEU A 370 -16.28 7.17 2.48
C LEU A 370 -17.35 8.18 2.05
N LYS A 371 -18.02 7.94 0.91
CA LYS A 371 -19.06 8.82 0.34
C LYS A 371 -18.57 10.26 0.10
N LEU A 372 -17.30 10.41 -0.26
CA LEU A 372 -16.65 11.67 -0.59
C LEU A 372 -16.66 11.94 -2.11
N PRO A 373 -16.65 13.21 -2.54
CA PRO A 373 -16.58 13.54 -3.96
C PRO A 373 -15.24 13.11 -4.56
N ILE A 374 -15.29 12.49 -5.75
CA ILE A 374 -14.10 12.14 -6.51
C ILE A 374 -13.74 13.33 -7.42
N PRO A 375 -12.51 13.88 -7.34
CA PRO A 375 -12.10 14.99 -8.20
C PRO A 375 -12.23 14.64 -9.69
N SER A 376 -12.84 15.54 -10.47
CA SER A 376 -13.17 15.31 -11.88
C SER A 376 -11.96 15.14 -12.81
N ASN A 377 -10.77 15.57 -12.36
CA ASN A 377 -9.52 15.44 -13.10
C ASN A 377 -8.81 14.08 -12.89
N TRP A 378 -9.29 13.25 -11.95
CA TRP A 378 -8.76 11.92 -11.71
C TRP A 378 -9.10 10.96 -12.86
N ASP A 379 -8.20 10.03 -13.15
CA ASP A 379 -8.37 8.95 -14.13
C ASP A 379 -9.04 7.72 -13.51
N GLY A 380 -8.80 7.52 -12.22
CA GLY A 380 -9.33 6.40 -11.45
C GLY A 380 -10.83 6.40 -11.33
N LYS A 381 -11.38 5.20 -11.45
CA LYS A 381 -12.81 4.93 -11.32
C LYS A 381 -13.00 3.98 -10.15
N PRO A 382 -13.95 4.25 -9.24
CA PRO A 382 -14.24 3.33 -8.16
C PRO A 382 -14.53 1.94 -8.70
N VAL A 383 -14.00 0.92 -8.02
CA VAL A 383 -14.34 -0.48 -8.25
C VAL A 383 -15.71 -0.72 -7.64
N MET A 384 -16.78 -0.40 -8.37
CA MET A 384 -18.14 -0.39 -7.83
C MET A 384 -18.64 -1.78 -7.39
N GLU A 385 -18.06 -2.84 -7.95
CA GLU A 385 -18.42 -4.23 -7.70
C GLU A 385 -18.20 -4.67 -6.25
N ILE A 386 -17.42 -3.91 -5.45
CA ILE A 386 -17.18 -4.20 -4.04
C ILE A 386 -18.22 -3.59 -3.10
N PHE A 387 -19.16 -2.78 -3.58
CA PHE A 387 -20.22 -2.17 -2.76
C PHE A 387 -21.56 -2.85 -3.06
N LYS A 388 -22.00 -3.78 -2.19
CA LYS A 388 -23.30 -4.47 -2.32
C LYS A 388 -24.38 -3.99 -1.37
#